data_AF-A0A098Q5G6-F1
#
_entry.id   AF-A0A098Q5G6-F1
#
_cell.length_a   1.000
_cell.length_b   1.000
_cell.length_c   1.000
_cell.angle_alpha   90.00
_cell.angle_beta   90.00
_cell.angle_gamma   90.00
#
_symmetry.space_group_name_H-M   'P 1'
#
loop_
_entity.id
_entity.type
_entity.pdbx_description
1 polymer ?
#
loop_
_entity_poly.entity_id
_entity_poly.type
_entity_poly.pdbx_seq_one_letter_code
_entity_poly.pdbx_strand_id
1 'polypeptide(L)'
;MQLTFGDAEGLGKRKQTRREIFLAEMERIVPWKQLLALIEPHYPVSGRPGRQPYALATMLRIHLLQQWYALSDPAMEEALHEIPTLRRFAQLGGLDNVPDETTILNFRRLL
;
A
#
# COMPACT_ATOMS: atom_id res chain seq x y z
N MET A 1 -34.63 -8.13 17.61
CA MET A 1 -33.55 -7.55 16.78
C MET A 1 -33.63 -8.22 15.42
N GLN A 2 -33.92 -7.45 14.37
CA GLN A 2 -34.07 -7.98 13.01
C GLN A 2 -32.70 -7.91 12.34
N LEU A 3 -32.08 -9.07 12.13
CA LEU A 3 -30.80 -9.20 11.43
C LEU A 3 -31.03 -8.87 9.96
N THR A 4 -30.29 -7.92 9.42
CA THR A 4 -30.32 -7.60 8.00
C THR A 4 -29.43 -8.58 7.25
N PHE A 5 -29.66 -8.79 5.95
CA PHE A 5 -28.85 -9.69 5.12
C PHE A 5 -27.34 -9.32 5.12
N GLY A 6 -26.99 -8.08 5.47
CA GLY A 6 -25.60 -7.63 5.62
C GLY A 6 -24.93 -8.04 6.94
N ASP A 7 -25.70 -8.39 7.98
CA ASP A 7 -25.17 -8.79 9.29
C ASP A 7 -24.79 -10.28 9.33
N ALA A 8 -25.20 -11.06 8.32
CA ALA A 8 -25.02 -12.51 8.26
C ALA A 8 -23.72 -12.97 7.56
N GLU A 9 -22.98 -12.08 6.88
CA GLU A 9 -21.74 -12.45 6.18
C GLU A 9 -20.51 -12.61 7.11
N GLY A 10 -20.65 -12.33 8.41
CA GLY A 10 -19.52 -12.30 9.36
C GLY A 10 -19.41 -13.49 10.32
N LEU A 11 -20.36 -14.43 10.34
CA LEU A 11 -20.46 -15.45 11.40
C LEU A 11 -19.69 -16.76 11.12
N GLY A 12 -18.92 -16.82 10.03
CA GLY A 12 -17.99 -17.93 9.74
C GLY A 12 -16.55 -17.44 9.76
N LYS A 13 -15.60 -18.26 10.26
CA LYS A 13 -14.15 -17.99 10.13
C LYS A 13 -13.81 -17.84 8.65
N ARG A 14 -13.73 -16.60 8.14
CA ARG A 14 -13.32 -16.32 6.77
C ARG A 14 -11.94 -16.92 6.55
N LYS A 15 -11.81 -17.77 5.54
CA LYS A 15 -10.52 -18.33 5.15
C LYS A 15 -9.61 -17.18 4.69
N GLN A 16 -8.49 -17.00 5.38
CA GLN A 16 -7.48 -16.02 4.99
C GLN A 16 -6.91 -16.40 3.62
N THR A 17 -6.82 -15.43 2.73
CA THR A 17 -6.30 -15.64 1.38
C THR A 17 -4.78 -15.82 1.41
N ARG A 18 -4.20 -16.50 0.40
CA ARG A 18 -2.74 -16.63 0.26
C ARG A 18 -2.04 -15.27 0.23
N ARG A 19 -2.67 -14.27 -0.40
CA ARG A 19 -2.19 -12.88 -0.43
C ARG A 19 -2.13 -12.27 0.97
N GLU A 20 -3.19 -12.39 1.75
CA GLU A 20 -3.22 -11.86 3.12
C GLU A 20 -2.17 -12.52 4.03
N ILE A 21 -1.94 -13.83 3.86
CA ILE A 21 -0.87 -14.54 4.59
C ILE A 21 0.49 -13.98 4.17
N PHE A 22 0.77 -13.92 2.87
CA PHE A 22 2.04 -13.41 2.35
C PHE A 22 2.33 -11.97 2.81
N LEU A 23 1.36 -11.06 2.71
CA LEU A 23 1.54 -9.67 3.12
C LEU A 23 1.75 -9.55 4.63
N ALA A 24 1.07 -10.36 5.44
CA ALA A 24 1.30 -10.39 6.89
C ALA A 24 2.70 -10.91 7.24
N GLU A 25 3.20 -11.90 6.49
CA GLU A 25 4.59 -12.37 6.64
C GLU A 25 5.57 -11.27 6.23
N MET A 26 5.37 -10.61 5.09
CA MET A 26 6.23 -9.52 4.62
C MET A 26 6.28 -8.35 5.60
N GLU A 27 5.15 -7.98 6.20
CA GLU A 27 5.10 -6.93 7.22
C GLU A 27 6.03 -7.25 8.41
N ARG A 28 6.17 -8.54 8.76
CA ARG A 28 7.03 -8.99 9.86
C ARG A 28 8.50 -9.12 9.46
N ILE A 29 8.79 -9.63 8.26
CA ILE A 29 10.16 -9.99 7.87
C ILE A 29 10.94 -8.84 7.23
N VAL A 30 10.25 -7.87 6.61
CA VAL A 30 10.93 -6.74 5.97
C VAL A 30 11.52 -5.84 7.05
N PRO A 31 12.81 -5.48 6.97
CA PRO A 31 13.47 -4.59 7.94
C PRO A 31 13.08 -3.13 7.71
N TRP A 32 11.80 -2.79 7.93
CA TRP A 32 11.21 -1.49 7.58
C TRP A 32 12.01 -0.32 8.14
N LYS A 33 12.36 -0.36 9.42
CA LYS A 33 13.07 0.73 10.08
C LYS A 33 14.42 1.01 9.42
N GLN A 34 15.18 -0.04 9.09
CA GLN A 34 16.48 0.11 8.43
C GLN A 34 16.32 0.66 7.00
N LEU A 35 15.37 0.11 6.23
CA LEU A 35 15.15 0.56 4.85
C LEU A 35 14.68 2.01 4.80
N LEU A 36 13.75 2.40 5.68
CA LEU A 36 13.26 3.77 5.75
C LEU A 36 14.39 4.75 6.11
N ALA A 37 15.23 4.42 7.09
CA ALA A 37 16.35 5.27 7.50
C ALA A 37 17.39 5.49 6.39
N LEU A 38 17.53 4.54 5.46
CA LEU A 38 18.43 4.69 4.30
C LEU A 38 17.86 5.65 3.24
N ILE A 39 16.54 5.70 3.09
CA ILE A 39 15.88 6.49 2.03
C ILE A 39 15.50 7.89 2.54
N GLU A 40 15.17 8.01 3.82
CA GLU A 40 14.71 9.25 4.47
C GLU A 40 15.54 10.50 4.13
N PRO A 41 16.90 10.45 4.11
CA PRO A 41 17.71 11.64 3.76
C PRO A 41 17.50 12.16 2.33
N HIS A 42 17.01 11.31 1.43
CA HIS A 42 16.80 11.64 0.01
C HIS A 42 15.31 11.86 -0.32
N TYR A 43 14.40 11.55 0.58
CA TYR A 43 12.97 11.66 0.35
C TYR A 43 12.50 13.11 0.48
N PRO A 44 11.66 13.62 -0.44
CA PRO A 44 11.18 15.00 -0.37
C PRO A 44 10.38 15.24 0.91
N VAL A 45 10.78 16.25 1.69
CA VAL A 45 10.13 16.64 2.95
C VAL A 45 8.97 17.63 2.70
N SER A 46 8.95 18.30 1.55
CA SER A 46 7.91 19.26 1.16
C SER A 46 7.57 19.16 -0.32
N GLY A 47 6.28 19.23 -0.64
CA GLY A 47 5.78 19.23 -2.01
C GLY A 47 5.32 20.62 -2.49
N ARG A 48 4.66 20.66 -3.65
CA ARG A 48 4.02 21.89 -4.15
C ARG A 48 2.79 22.21 -3.29
N PRO A 49 2.36 23.49 -3.21
CA PRO A 49 1.08 23.84 -2.59
C PRO A 49 -0.05 22.95 -3.14
N GLY A 50 -0.77 22.26 -2.25
CA GLY A 50 -1.85 21.33 -2.62
C GLY A 50 -1.44 19.90 -2.99
N ARG A 51 -0.14 19.60 -3.13
CA ARG A 51 0.35 18.24 -3.42
C ARG A 51 1.59 17.93 -2.58
N GLN A 52 1.35 17.52 -1.34
CA GLN A 52 2.40 17.05 -0.45
C GLN A 52 2.83 15.62 -0.84
N PRO A 53 4.10 15.25 -0.60
CA PRO A 53 4.55 13.88 -0.78
C PRO A 53 3.75 12.94 0.13
N TYR A 54 3.52 11.73 -0.35
CA TYR A 54 2.98 10.66 0.48
C TYR A 54 3.96 10.30 1.59
N ALA A 55 3.50 9.59 2.62
CA ALA A 55 4.42 9.06 3.62
C ALA A 55 5.46 8.14 2.95
N LEU A 56 6.75 8.28 3.31
CA LEU A 56 7.82 7.43 2.79
C LEU A 56 7.51 5.93 3.01
N ALA A 57 6.95 5.60 4.17
CA ALA A 57 6.52 4.24 4.51
C ALA A 57 5.46 3.67 3.56
N THR A 58 4.53 4.51 3.09
CA THR A 58 3.52 4.16 2.09
C THR A 58 4.17 3.91 0.73
N MET A 59 5.02 4.83 0.26
CA MET A 59 5.67 4.70 -1.04
C MET A 59 6.62 3.50 -1.11
N LEU A 60 7.37 3.23 -0.04
CA LEU A 60 8.23 2.04 0.03
C LEU A 60 7.41 0.74 -0.04
N ARG A 61 6.26 0.67 0.64
CA ARG A 61 5.36 -0.48 0.56
C ARG A 61 4.81 -0.68 -0.84
N ILE A 62 4.38 0.40 -1.50
CA ILE A 62 3.91 0.35 -2.88
C ILE A 62 5.02 -0.16 -3.81
N HIS A 63 6.25 0.32 -3.65
CA HIS A 63 7.38 -0.15 -4.45
C HIS A 63 7.65 -1.64 -4.25
N LEU A 64 7.62 -2.14 -3.01
CA LEU A 64 7.79 -3.57 -2.74
C LEU A 64 6.64 -4.40 -3.31
N LEU A 65 5.39 -3.90 -3.24
CA LEU A 65 4.25 -4.54 -3.90
C LEU A 65 4.46 -4.65 -5.41
N GLN A 66 5.00 -3.61 -6.07
CA GLN A 66 5.36 -3.68 -7.49
C GLN A 66 6.36 -4.80 -7.76
N GLN A 67 7.40 -4.93 -6.94
CA GLN A 67 8.42 -5.97 -7.10
C GLN A 67 7.85 -7.38 -6.88
N TRP A 68 7.05 -7.58 -5.83
CA TRP A 68 6.51 -8.91 -5.49
C TRP A 68 5.45 -9.42 -6.46
N TYR A 69 4.69 -8.51 -7.08
CA TYR A 69 3.62 -8.85 -8.02
C TYR A 69 3.99 -8.56 -9.48
N ALA A 70 5.22 -8.13 -9.77
CA ALA A 70 5.70 -7.74 -11.09
C ALA A 70 4.79 -6.72 -11.79
N LEU A 71 4.34 -5.70 -11.05
CA LEU A 71 3.42 -4.68 -11.56
C LEU A 71 4.20 -3.46 -12.08
N SER A 72 3.78 -2.94 -13.23
CA SER A 72 4.21 -1.63 -13.74
C SER A 72 3.66 -0.50 -12.86
N ASP A 73 4.12 0.74 -13.09
CA ASP A 73 3.60 1.92 -12.38
C ASP A 73 2.07 2.09 -12.60
N PRO A 74 1.52 2.04 -13.84
CA PRO A 74 0.06 2.13 -14.02
C PRO A 74 -0.70 0.92 -13.47
N ALA A 75 -0.17 -0.29 -13.62
CA ALA A 75 -0.83 -1.49 -13.08
C ALA A 75 -0.88 -1.49 -11.54
N MET A 76 0.10 -0.86 -10.89
CA MET A 76 0.10 -0.70 -9.43
C MET A 76 -0.93 0.32 -8.97
N GLU A 77 -1.08 1.45 -9.68
CA GLU A 77 -2.15 2.42 -9.42
C GLU A 77 -3.52 1.73 -9.48
N GLU A 78 -3.82 1.03 -10.58
CA GLU A 78 -5.06 0.27 -10.75
C GLU A 78 -5.27 -0.75 -9.61
N ALA A 79 -4.23 -1.51 -9.28
CA ALA A 79 -4.30 -2.51 -8.21
C ALA A 79 -4.58 -1.90 -6.83
N LEU A 80 -4.12 -0.68 -6.54
CA LEU A 80 -4.42 0.03 -5.28
C LEU A 80 -5.87 0.53 -5.23
N HIS A 81 -6.49 0.78 -6.38
CA HIS A 81 -7.92 1.09 -6.48
C HIS A 81 -8.79 -0.16 -6.32
N GLU A 82 -8.43 -1.27 -6.95
CA GLU A 82 -9.28 -2.45 -7.04
C GLU A 82 -9.11 -3.46 -5.90
N ILE A 83 -7.93 -3.50 -5.26
CA ILE A 83 -7.56 -4.56 -4.33
C ILE A 83 -7.38 -3.99 -2.91
N PRO A 84 -8.42 -4.03 -2.05
CA PRO A 84 -8.37 -3.46 -0.70
C PRO A 84 -7.25 -3.99 0.19
N THR A 85 -6.81 -5.23 -0.03
CA THR A 85 -5.70 -5.82 0.75
C THR A 85 -4.35 -5.18 0.43
N LEU A 86 -4.08 -4.83 -0.82
CA LEU A 86 -2.86 -4.11 -1.21
C LEU A 86 -2.89 -2.68 -0.70
N ARG A 87 -4.03 -2.02 -0.83
CA ARG A 87 -4.26 -0.67 -0.32
C ARG A 87 -4.03 -0.58 1.20
N ARG A 88 -4.60 -1.52 1.97
CA ARG A 88 -4.38 -1.63 3.42
C ARG A 88 -2.92 -1.90 3.75
N PHE A 89 -2.27 -2.80 3.01
CA PHE A 89 -0.86 -3.09 3.23
C PHE A 89 0.00 -1.84 3.02
N ALA A 90 -0.28 -1.04 1.99
CA ALA A 90 0.36 0.26 1.73
C ALA A 90 0.02 1.37 2.74
N GLN A 91 -0.77 1.08 3.78
CA GLN A 91 -1.23 2.03 4.80
C GLN A 91 -2.07 3.18 4.22
N LEU A 92 -2.77 2.93 3.12
CA LEU A 92 -3.75 3.86 2.55
C LEU A 92 -5.13 3.55 3.15
N GLY A 93 -5.70 4.50 3.87
CA GLY A 93 -7.06 4.45 4.41
C GLY A 93 -8.13 4.47 3.32
N GLY A 94 -9.39 4.24 3.71
CA GLY A 94 -10.51 4.14 2.76
C GLY A 94 -10.81 5.44 2.00
N LEU A 95 -10.54 6.60 2.60
CA LEU A 95 -10.78 7.92 1.99
C LEU A 95 -9.51 8.57 1.42
N ASP A 96 -8.34 7.95 1.61
CA ASP A 96 -7.07 8.53 1.16
C ASP A 96 -6.98 8.51 -0.37
N ASN A 97 -6.31 9.50 -0.97
CA ASN A 97 -6.04 9.45 -2.40
C ASN A 97 -4.96 8.40 -2.69
N VAL A 98 -5.12 7.63 -3.77
CA VAL A 98 -4.10 6.69 -4.24
C VAL A 98 -3.02 7.48 -4.99
N PRO A 99 -1.72 7.18 -4.79
CA PRO A 99 -0.66 7.74 -5.62
C PRO A 99 -0.85 7.35 -7.09
N ASP A 100 -0.90 8.35 -7.97
CA ASP A 100 -0.94 8.13 -9.42
C ASP A 100 0.37 7.51 -9.94
N GLU A 101 0.34 6.96 -11.16
CA GLU A 101 1.48 6.36 -11.88
C GLU A 101 2.71 7.27 -11.82
N THR A 102 2.51 8.58 -12.01
CA THR A 102 3.61 9.55 -12.03
C THR A 102 4.26 9.68 -10.65
N THR A 103 3.47 9.62 -9.59
CA THR A 103 3.97 9.64 -8.20
C THR A 103 4.75 8.36 -7.90
N ILE A 104 4.25 7.20 -8.33
CA ILE A 104 4.93 5.91 -8.20
C ILE A 104 6.25 5.91 -8.97
N LEU A 105 6.25 6.37 -10.22
CA LEU A 105 7.43 6.52 -11.07
C LEU A 105 8.49 7.41 -10.43
N ASN A 106 8.10 8.55 -9.86
CA ASN A 106 9.04 9.47 -9.21
C ASN A 106 9.72 8.83 -8.01
N PHE A 107 9.00 8.02 -7.22
CA PHE A 107 9.61 7.26 -6.13
C PHE A 107 10.52 6.16 -6.65
N ARG A 108 10.13 5.45 -7.71
CA ARG A 108 10.99 4.41 -8.32
C ARG A 108 12.30 4.97 -8.87
N ARG A 109 12.32 6.22 -9.34
CA ARG A 109 13.55 6.92 -9.77
C ARG A 109 14.42 7.42 -8.64
N LEU A 110 13.87 7.53 -7.42
CA LEU A 110 14.62 7.90 -6.23
C LEU A 110 15.47 6.73 -5.71
N LEU A 111 14.96 5.51 -5.85
CA LEU A 111 15.63 4.26 -5.48
C LEU A 111 16.65 3.83 -6.53
#